data_AF-A0A5N5IZE7-F1
#
_entry.id   AF-A0A5N5IZE7-F1
#
_cell.length_a   1.000
_cell.length_b   1.000
_cell.length_c   1.000
_cell.angle_alpha   90.00
_cell.angle_beta   90.00
_cell.angle_gamma   90.00
#
_symmetry.space_group_name_H-M   'P 1'
#
loop_
_entity.id
_entity.type
_entity.pdbx_description
1 polymer ?
#
loop_
_entity_poly.entity_id
_entity_poly.type
_entity_poly.pdbx_seq_one_letter_code
_entity_poly.pdbx_strand_id
1 'polypeptide(L)'
;MEFFTIIIIVVLGIIGYLFLKGFLNTRYTVNESEFKQGGVTVNFKDRTININGHSFGVDQVTGMRYRSFSSNSKAKNVIIEIDDFKRPRHKIVFLTSGQSEKFMQRLSTALRKAGGPSFK
;
A
#
# COMPACT_ATOMS: atom_id res chain seq x y z
N MET A 1 6.05 -36.59 -16.74
CA MET A 1 5.08 -36.16 -15.72
C MET A 1 5.70 -35.19 -14.71
N GLU A 2 6.91 -35.47 -14.21
CA GLU A 2 7.70 -34.63 -13.28
C GLU A 2 7.73 -33.12 -13.62
N PHE A 3 7.94 -32.76 -14.89
CA PHE A 3 8.01 -31.36 -15.33
C PHE A 3 6.68 -30.59 -15.11
N PHE A 4 5.54 -31.23 -15.37
CA PHE A 4 4.23 -30.61 -15.15
C PHE A 4 3.92 -30.45 -13.66
N THR A 5 4.34 -31.42 -12.83
CA THR A 5 4.19 -31.33 -11.37
C THR A 5 4.97 -30.15 -10.80
N ILE A 6 6.20 -29.94 -11.26
CA ILE A 6 7.03 -28.78 -10.84
C ILE A 6 6.36 -27.46 -11.23
N ILE A 7 5.84 -27.34 -12.47
CA ILE A 7 5.13 -26.14 -12.90
C ILE A 7 3.90 -25.87 -12.03
N ILE A 8 3.10 -26.89 -11.72
CA ILE A 8 1.91 -26.75 -10.88
C ILE A 8 2.28 -26.27 -9.47
N ILE A 9 3.32 -26.83 -8.86
CA ILE A 9 3.79 -26.41 -7.53
C ILE A 9 4.25 -24.95 -7.54
N VAL A 10 5.00 -24.55 -8.57
CA VAL A 10 5.46 -23.16 -8.71
C VAL A 10 4.28 -22.19 -8.86
N VAL A 11 3.30 -22.54 -9.71
CA VAL A 11 2.10 -21.71 -9.93
C VAL A 11 1.27 -21.59 -8.65
N LEU A 12 1.02 -22.69 -7.95
CA LEU A 12 0.29 -22.68 -6.68
C LEU A 12 1.03 -21.87 -5.61
N GLY A 13 2.36 -21.98 -5.55
CA GLY A 13 3.20 -21.17 -4.66
C GLY A 13 3.07 -19.67 -4.94
N ILE A 14 3.10 -19.26 -6.21
CA ILE A 14 2.91 -17.86 -6.63
C ILE A 14 1.50 -17.37 -6.24
N ILE A 15 0.47 -18.17 -6.53
CA ILE A 15 -0.92 -17.81 -6.18
C ILE A 15 -1.07 -17.65 -4.67
N GLY A 16 -0.58 -18.62 -3.89
CA GLY A 16 -0.60 -18.57 -2.43
C GLY A 16 0.09 -17.32 -1.88
N TYR A 17 1.28 -17.01 -2.39
CA TYR A 17 2.02 -15.79 -2.00
C TYR A 17 1.25 -14.50 -2.30
N LEU A 18 0.63 -14.39 -3.48
CA LEU A 18 -0.17 -13.23 -3.85
C LEU A 18 -1.40 -13.06 -2.92
N PHE A 19 -2.08 -14.16 -2.59
CA PHE A 19 -3.23 -14.15 -1.68
C PHE A 19 -2.83 -13.72 -0.26
N LEU A 20 -1.75 -14.30 0.29
CA LEU A 20 -1.20 -13.93 1.60
C LEU A 20 -0.84 -12.45 1.66
N LYS A 21 -0.13 -11.94 0.65
CA LYS A 21 0.26 -10.53 0.58
C LYS A 21 -0.96 -9.60 0.55
N GLY A 22 -1.98 -9.94 -0.23
CA GLY A 22 -3.22 -9.18 -0.28
C GLY A 22 -3.99 -9.16 1.05
N PHE A 23 -3.98 -10.28 1.78
CA PHE A 23 -4.60 -10.37 3.10
C PHE A 23 -3.84 -9.55 4.15
N LEU A 24 -2.50 -9.64 4.16
CA LEU A 24 -1.66 -8.84 5.06
C LEU A 24 -1.87 -7.34 4.86
N ASN A 25 -2.12 -6.89 3.63
CA ASN A 25 -2.38 -5.48 3.34
C ASN A 25 -3.68 -4.93 3.94
N THR A 26 -4.63 -5.80 4.33
CA THR A 26 -5.87 -5.37 4.97
C THR A 26 -5.73 -5.02 6.45
N ARG A 27 -4.72 -5.59 7.12
CA ARG A 27 -4.45 -5.30 8.53
C ARG A 27 -3.82 -3.93 8.66
N TYR A 28 -4.32 -3.14 9.61
CA TYR A 28 -3.77 -1.84 9.95
C TYR A 28 -3.46 -1.79 11.44
N THR A 29 -2.47 -0.99 11.80
CA THR A 29 -2.12 -0.67 13.18
C THR A 29 -2.01 0.84 13.27
N VAL A 30 -2.65 1.42 14.29
CA VAL A 30 -2.53 2.83 14.63
C VAL A 30 -2.24 2.88 16.12
N ASN A 31 -1.17 3.57 16.48
CA ASN A 31 -0.84 3.90 17.86
C ASN A 31 -0.55 5.42 17.93
N GLU A 32 -0.09 5.91 19.07
CA GLU A 32 0.09 7.36 19.24
C GLU A 32 1.23 7.92 18.40
N SER A 33 2.24 7.09 18.10
CA SER A 33 3.48 7.44 17.40
C SER A 33 3.48 7.13 15.90
N GLU A 34 2.74 6.11 15.44
CA GLU A 34 2.75 5.71 14.03
C GLU A 34 1.41 5.15 13.51
N PHE A 35 1.31 5.12 12.18
CA PHE A 35 0.31 4.38 11.42
C PHE A 35 1.02 3.37 10.53
N LYS A 36 0.50 2.14 10.44
CA LYS A 36 1.05 1.09 9.57
C LYS A 36 -0.06 0.33 8.86
N GLN A 37 0.01 0.24 7.54
CA GLN A 37 -0.89 -0.59 6.73
C GLN A 37 -0.26 -0.89 5.36
N GLY A 38 -0.36 -2.13 4.88
CA GLY A 38 -0.04 -2.46 3.48
C GLY A 38 1.40 -2.17 3.04
N GLY A 39 2.38 -2.26 3.94
CA GLY A 39 3.77 -1.90 3.64
C GLY A 39 4.05 -0.39 3.64
N VAL A 40 3.07 0.40 4.10
CA VAL A 40 3.22 1.83 4.39
C VAL A 40 3.26 2.04 5.89
N THR A 41 4.24 2.79 6.36
CA THR A 41 4.34 3.26 7.75
C THR A 41 4.49 4.77 7.75
N VAL A 42 3.66 5.48 8.53
CA VAL A 42 3.79 6.92 8.76
C VAL A 42 4.18 7.12 10.21
N ASN A 43 5.34 7.74 10.45
CA ASN A 43 5.78 8.12 11.78
C ASN A 43 5.38 9.58 12.02
N PHE A 44 4.56 9.81 13.05
CA PHE A 44 3.99 11.13 13.32
C PHE A 44 5.03 12.09 13.91
N LYS A 45 5.97 11.59 14.69
CA LYS A 45 6.98 12.40 15.37
C LYS A 45 8.10 12.81 14.41
N ASP A 46 8.61 11.83 13.67
CA ASP A 46 9.72 12.03 12.74
C ASP A 46 9.27 12.64 11.42
N ARG A 47 7.96 12.77 11.20
CA ARG A 47 7.35 13.32 9.98
C ARG A 47 7.82 12.60 8.72
N THR A 48 7.92 11.27 8.82
CA THR A 48 8.37 10.41 7.72
C THR A 48 7.29 9.41 7.31
N ILE A 49 7.34 9.03 6.04
CA ILE A 49 6.56 7.94 5.46
C ILE A 49 7.52 6.90 4.87
N ASN A 50 7.42 5.66 5.34
CA ASN A 50 8.12 4.52 4.77
C ASN A 50 7.17 3.75 3.84
N ILE A 51 7.56 3.56 2.58
CA ILE A 51 6.79 2.82 1.58
C ILE A 51 7.68 1.74 0.97
N ASN A 52 7.32 0.47 1.19
CA ASN A 52 8.06 -0.69 0.68
C ASN A 52 9.57 -0.65 1.01
N GLY A 53 9.94 -0.15 2.19
CA GLY A 53 11.32 -0.09 2.66
C GLY A 53 12.07 1.20 2.31
N HIS A 54 11.43 2.15 1.61
CA HIS A 54 11.99 3.47 1.31
C HIS A 54 11.37 4.53 2.20
N SER A 55 12.20 5.33 2.87
CA SER A 55 11.74 6.40 3.76
C SER A 55 11.77 7.75 3.04
N PHE A 56 10.70 8.51 3.17
CA PHE A 56 10.52 9.85 2.60
C PHE A 56 9.96 10.81 3.66
N GLY A 57 10.11 12.11 3.45
CA GLY A 57 9.39 13.12 4.22
C GLY A 57 7.89 13.08 3.90
N VAL A 58 7.03 13.32 4.89
CA VAL A 58 5.57 13.38 4.66
C VAL A 58 5.15 14.57 3.80
N ASP A 59 5.95 15.63 3.79
CA ASP A 59 5.83 16.82 2.94
C ASP A 59 6.14 16.53 1.47
N GLN A 60 6.91 15.48 1.18
CA GLN A 60 7.19 15.03 -0.18
C GLN A 60 6.02 14.26 -0.81
N VAL A 61 4.96 13.94 -0.06
CA VAL A 61 3.79 13.28 -0.63
C VAL A 61 2.99 14.29 -1.44
N THR A 62 2.86 14.09 -2.75
CA THR A 62 2.21 15.06 -3.66
C THR A 62 0.80 14.64 -4.07
N GLY A 63 0.45 13.37 -3.92
CA GLY A 63 -0.84 12.87 -4.34
C GLY A 63 -1.13 11.45 -3.87
N MET A 64 -2.42 11.11 -3.81
CA MET A 64 -2.89 9.74 -3.64
C MET A 64 -4.09 9.48 -4.54
N ARG A 65 -4.09 8.37 -5.25
CA ARG A 65 -5.21 7.97 -6.11
C ARG A 65 -5.37 6.46 -6.11
N TYR A 66 -6.60 5.98 -6.13
CA TYR A 66 -6.85 4.57 -6.38
C TYR A 66 -7.17 4.32 -7.86
N ARG A 67 -6.75 3.16 -8.37
CA ARG A 67 -7.05 2.70 -9.72
C ARG A 67 -7.55 1.26 -9.66
N SER A 68 -8.69 1.00 -10.29
CA SER A 68 -9.17 -0.37 -10.49
C SER A 68 -8.35 -1.07 -11.58
N PHE A 69 -8.03 -2.34 -11.39
CA PHE A 69 -7.40 -3.16 -12.44
C PHE A 69 -8.35 -3.43 -13.62
N SER A 70 -9.65 -3.54 -13.35
CA SER A 70 -10.73 -3.71 -14.33
C SER A 70 -12.05 -3.27 -13.69
N SER A 71 -13.07 -2.93 -14.48
CA SER A 71 -14.41 -2.55 -13.97
C SER A 71 -14.96 -3.58 -12.97
N ASN A 72 -14.72 -4.87 -13.25
CA ASN A 72 -15.23 -6.00 -12.45
C ASN A 72 -14.24 -6.59 -11.44
N SER A 73 -13.04 -6.01 -11.30
CA SER A 73 -12.03 -6.54 -10.38
C SER A 73 -12.24 -6.03 -8.95
N LYS A 74 -12.28 -6.97 -8.00
CA LYS A 74 -12.22 -6.68 -6.55
C LYS A 74 -10.86 -6.15 -6.12
N ALA A 75 -9.82 -6.38 -6.93
CA ALA A 75 -8.49 -5.87 -6.66
C ALA A 75 -8.34 -4.40 -7.09
N LYS A 76 -7.92 -3.57 -6.14
CA LYS A 76 -7.72 -2.13 -6.32
C LYS A 76 -6.28 -1.77 -5.96
N ASN A 77 -5.67 -0.90 -6.76
CA ASN A 77 -4.37 -0.32 -6.45
C ASN A 77 -4.56 1.04 -5.83
N VAL A 78 -3.81 1.34 -4.77
CA VAL A 78 -3.60 2.70 -4.30
C VAL A 78 -2.22 3.13 -4.75
N ILE A 79 -2.15 4.25 -5.46
CA ILE A 79 -0.93 4.87 -5.95
C ILE A 79 -0.67 6.08 -5.06
N ILE A 80 0.48 6.07 -4.40
CA ILE A 80 1.01 7.19 -3.63
C ILE A 80 2.05 7.88 -4.50
N GLU A 81 1.91 9.19 -4.66
CA GLU A 81 2.81 10.02 -5.46
C GLU A 81 3.75 10.78 -4.52
N ILE A 82 5.04 10.72 -4.82
CA ILE A 82 6.12 11.32 -4.04
C ILE A 82 6.89 12.27 -4.94
N ASP A 83 7.31 13.40 -4.40
CA ASP A 83 8.26 14.32 -5.00
C ASP A 83 9.68 13.73 -4.97
N ASP A 84 9.88 12.69 -5.78
CA ASP A 84 11.16 12.03 -6.01
C ASP A 84 11.30 11.72 -7.50
N PHE A 85 12.40 12.19 -8.11
CA PHE A 85 12.71 11.92 -9.50
C PHE A 85 13.04 10.44 -9.78
N LYS A 86 13.48 9.68 -8.79
CA LYS A 86 13.84 8.27 -8.98
C LYS A 86 12.61 7.35 -8.96
N ARG A 87 11.72 7.53 -7.98
CA ARG A 87 10.53 6.68 -7.81
C ARG A 87 9.30 7.52 -7.42
N PRO A 88 8.73 8.30 -8.35
CA PRO A 88 7.63 9.20 -8.04
C PRO A 88 6.30 8.50 -7.72
N ARG A 89 6.18 7.19 -7.97
CA ARG A 89 4.91 6.45 -7.84
C ARG A 89 5.10 5.12 -7.12
N HIS A 90 4.47 4.99 -5.96
CA HIS A 90 4.46 3.76 -5.17
C HIS A 90 3.08 3.11 -5.18
N LYS A 91 3.03 1.81 -5.50
CA LYS A 91 1.78 1.06 -5.66
C LYS A 91 1.57 0.11 -4.48
N ILE A 92 0.40 0.20 -3.85
CA ILE A 92 -0.08 -0.72 -2.82
C ILE A 92 -1.31 -1.46 -3.35
N VAL A 93 -1.30 -2.78 -3.29
CA VAL A 93 -2.37 -3.63 -3.85
C VAL A 93 -3.29 -4.11 -2.74
N PHE A 94 -4.60 -3.93 -2.91
CA PHE A 94 -5.64 -4.49 -2.05
C PHE A 94 -6.47 -5.47 -2.86
N LEU A 95 -6.60 -6.71 -2.40
CA LEU A 95 -7.41 -7.74 -3.07
C LEU A 95 -8.89 -7.72 -2.67
N THR A 96 -9.22 -6.99 -1.60
CA THR A 96 -10.57 -6.87 -1.06
C THR A 96 -11.19 -5.52 -1.42
N SER A 97 -12.44 -5.52 -1.88
CA SER A 97 -13.17 -4.29 -2.19
C SER A 97 -13.33 -3.40 -0.96
N GLY A 98 -13.29 -2.07 -1.15
CA GLY A 98 -13.44 -1.07 -0.09
C GLY A 98 -12.24 -0.89 0.85
N GLN A 99 -11.28 -1.83 0.89
CA GLN A 99 -10.08 -1.67 1.72
C GLN A 99 -9.15 -0.59 1.22
N SER A 100 -9.08 -0.38 -0.10
CA SER A 100 -8.30 0.69 -0.72
C SER A 100 -8.79 2.08 -0.31
N GLU A 101 -10.11 2.29 -0.26
CA GLU A 101 -10.72 3.56 0.13
C GLU A 101 -10.49 3.84 1.62
N LYS A 102 -10.75 2.84 2.47
CA LYS A 102 -10.46 2.94 3.91
C LYS A 102 -8.97 3.21 4.17
N PHE A 103 -8.08 2.57 3.41
CA PHE A 103 -6.65 2.84 3.47
C PHE A 103 -6.33 4.29 3.10
N MET A 104 -6.86 4.80 1.99
CA MET A 104 -6.63 6.19 1.58
C MET A 104 -7.12 7.20 2.63
N GLN A 105 -8.30 6.98 3.22
CA GLN A 105 -8.83 7.85 4.28
C GLN A 105 -7.94 7.83 5.53
N ARG A 106 -7.51 6.64 5.96
CA ARG A 106 -6.60 6.48 7.11
C ARG A 106 -5.23 7.09 6.84
N LEU A 107 -4.69 6.86 5.65
CA LEU A 107 -3.40 7.41 5.24
C LEU A 107 -3.45 8.94 5.14
N SER A 108 -4.51 9.51 4.57
CA SER A 108 -4.72 10.97 4.55
C SER A 108 -4.77 11.54 5.98
N THR A 109 -5.48 10.85 6.88
CA THR A 109 -5.52 11.24 8.30
C THR A 109 -4.16 11.14 8.98
N ALA A 110 -3.41 10.07 8.72
CA ALA A 110 -2.08 9.82 9.25
C ALA A 110 -1.06 10.88 8.77
N LEU A 111 -1.07 11.19 7.47
CA LEU A 111 -0.24 12.25 6.88
C LEU A 111 -0.55 13.60 7.51
N ARG A 112 -1.83 13.96 7.63
CA ARG A 112 -2.25 15.19 8.31
C ARG A 112 -1.78 15.23 9.77
N LYS A 113 -1.88 14.11 10.50
CA LYS A 113 -1.39 14.01 11.88
C LYS A 113 0.14 14.19 11.98
N ALA A 114 0.89 13.74 10.97
CA ALA A 114 2.33 13.96 10.86
C ALA A 114 2.70 15.36 10.33
N GLY A 115 1.73 16.25 10.11
CA GLY A 115 1.96 17.58 9.53
C GLY A 115 2.26 17.58 8.04
N GLY A 116 1.85 16.53 7.32
CA GLY A 116 1.91 16.44 5.86
C GLY A 116 0.62 16.92 5.18
N PRO A 117 0.51 16.72 3.86
CA PRO A 117 -0.63 17.15 3.07
C PRO A 117 -1.89 16.33 3.35
N SER A 118 -3.03 16.97 3.12
CA SER A 118 -4.35 16.36 3.24
C SER A 118 -4.92 16.14 1.84
N PHE A 119 -5.28 14.90 1.54
CA PHE A 119 -5.91 14.53 0.28
C PHE A 119 -7.38 14.17 0.54
N LYS A 120 -8.28 14.71 -0.29
CA LYS A 120 -9.72 14.42 -0.25
C LYS A 120 -10.06 13.20 -1.10
#